data_AF-A0A6B9F3N5-F1
#
_entry.id   AF-A0A6B9F3N5-F1
#
_cell.length_a   1.000
_cell.length_b   1.000
_cell.length_c   1.000
_cell.angle_alpha   90.00
_cell.angle_beta   90.00
_cell.angle_gamma   90.00
#
_symmetry.space_group_name_H-M   'P 1'
#
loop_
_entity.id
_entity.type
_entity.pdbx_description
1 polymer ?
#
loop_
_entity_poly.entity_id
_entity_poly.type
_entity_poly.pdbx_seq_one_letter_code
_entity_poly.pdbx_strand_id
1 'polypeptide(L)' 'MLANTTGNDYPASLNRLAVVGLVVGVAVAVIGLFALPTLESMGLTFREAFLVVGVTEFSAAVVVGTAAYHLYSIPEE' A
#
# COMPACT_ATOMS: atom_id res chain seq x y z
N MET A 1 41.16 14.96 8.15
CA MET A 1 39.75 15.37 8.10
C MET A 1 38.92 14.14 8.42
N LEU A 2 38.32 14.11 9.61
CA LEU A 2 37.53 12.98 10.09
C LEU A 2 36.15 13.07 9.44
N ALA A 3 35.77 12.05 8.68
CA ALA A 3 34.41 11.93 8.14
C ALA A 3 33.45 11.72 9.32
N ASN A 4 32.71 12.78 9.65
CA ASN A 4 31.70 12.78 10.69
C ASN A 4 30.44 12.07 10.19
N THR A 5 30.42 10.74 10.28
CA THR A 5 29.24 9.90 10.04
C THR A 5 28.35 9.88 11.28
N THR A 6 27.66 10.99 11.53
CA THR A 6 26.58 11.14 12.53
C THR A 6 25.46 11.93 11.85
N GLY A 7 24.26 11.45 11.57
CA GLY A 7 23.65 10.14 11.65
C GLY A 7 22.27 10.26 11.00
N ASN A 8 21.93 9.31 10.11
CA ASN A 8 20.57 8.98 9.68
C ASN A 8 19.78 9.94 8.76
N ASP A 9 20.42 10.51 7.73
CA ASP A 9 19.71 11.07 6.58
C ASP A 9 19.12 9.94 5.71
N TYR A 10 17.93 9.44 6.04
CA TYR A 10 17.20 8.58 5.10
C TYR A 10 16.90 9.40 3.83
N PRO A 11 17.29 8.94 2.63
CA PRO A 11 17.06 9.73 1.43
C PRO A 11 15.56 9.97 1.22
N ALA A 12 15.15 11.21 0.95
CA ALA A 12 13.76 11.63 0.77
C ALA A 12 12.95 10.77 -0.22
N SER A 13 13.63 10.03 -1.11
CA SER A 13 13.05 9.01 -1.98
C SER A 13 12.34 7.88 -1.23
N LEU A 14 12.80 7.47 -0.05
CA LEU A 14 12.14 6.43 0.77
C LEU A 14 10.80 6.93 1.31
N ASN A 15 10.75 8.18 1.77
CA ASN A 15 9.53 8.81 2.25
C ASN A 15 8.51 8.95 1.09
N ARG A 16 8.95 9.44 -0.08
CA ARG A 16 8.11 9.55 -1.28
C ARG A 16 7.56 8.20 -1.76
N LEU A 17 8.37 7.14 -1.71
CA LEU A 17 7.94 5.80 -2.10
C LEU A 17 6.87 5.24 -1.15
N ALA A 18 7.00 5.48 0.16
CA ALA A 18 5.98 5.09 1.12
C ALA A 18 4.65 5.85 0.88
N VAL A 19 4.70 7.15 0.62
CA VAL A 19 3.49 7.93 0.24
C VAL A 19 2.84 7.37 -1.04
N VAL A 20 3.64 7.05 -2.06
CA VAL A 20 3.12 6.44 -3.30
C VAL A 20 2.47 5.09 -3.01
N GLY A 21 3.11 4.24 -2.20
CA GLY A 21 2.56 2.94 -1.80
C GLY A 21 1.23 3.09 -1.04
N LEU A 22 1.13 4.07 -0.15
CA LEU A 22 -0.10 4.39 0.58
C LEU A 22 -1.22 4.80 -0.39
N VAL A 23 -0.97 5.75 -1.28
CA VAL A 23 -1.96 6.27 -2.22
C VAL A 23 -2.43 5.17 -3.18
N VAL A 24 -1.51 4.37 -3.72
CA VAL A 24 -1.84 3.25 -4.60
C VAL A 24 -2.68 2.21 -3.88
N GLY A 25 -2.31 1.84 -2.64
CA GLY A 25 -3.08 0.86 -1.87
C GLY A 25 -4.48 1.33 -1.53
N VAL A 26 -4.66 2.61 -1.17
CA VAL A 26 -6.00 3.20 -0.96
C VAL A 26 -6.81 3.18 -2.26
N ALA A 27 -6.21 3.53 -3.40
CA ALA A 27 -6.91 3.50 -4.68
C ALA A 27 -7.39 2.08 -5.04
N VAL A 28 -6.56 1.07 -4.81
CA VAL A 28 -6.92 -0.35 -5.01
C VAL A 28 -8.08 -0.76 -4.09
N ALA A 29 -8.05 -0.39 -2.82
CA ALA A 29 -9.14 -0.68 -1.89
C ALA A 29 -10.47 -0.03 -2.31
N VAL A 30 -10.44 1.22 -2.79
CA VAL A 30 -11.64 1.91 -3.31
C VAL A 30 -12.21 1.19 -4.54
N ILE A 31 -11.35 0.68 -5.43
CA ILE A 31 -11.79 -0.11 -6.59
C ILE A 31 -12.44 -1.42 -6.13
N GLY A 32 -11.88 -2.08 -5.10
CA GLY A 32 -12.41 -3.30 -4.50
C GLY A 32 -13.89 -3.21 -4.10
N LEU A 33 -14.30 -2.06 -3.53
CA LEU A 33 -15.69 -1.80 -3.11
C LEU A 33 -16.75 -2.02 -4.20
N PHE A 34 -16.37 -1.86 -5.47
CA PHE A 34 -17.27 -1.98 -6.62
C PHE A 34 -16.82 -3.06 -7.63
N ALA A 35 -15.77 -3.81 -7.32
CA ALA A 35 -15.22 -4.82 -8.22
C ALA A 35 -16.13 -6.07 -8.32
N LEU A 36 -16.84 -6.43 -7.25
CA LEU A 36 -17.65 -7.65 -7.19
C LEU A 36 -18.72 -7.75 -8.31
N PRO A 37 -19.62 -6.77 -8.52
CA PRO A 37 -20.62 -6.86 -9.58
C PRO A 37 -20.00 -6.96 -10.98
N THR A 38 -18.87 -6.27 -11.18
CA THR A 38 -18.15 -6.28 -12.46
C THR A 38 -17.59 -7.67 -12.74
N LEU A 39 -16.93 -8.29 -11.75
CA LEU A 39 -16.36 -9.63 -11.88
C LEU A 39 -17.43 -10.70 -12.11
N GLU A 40 -18.58 -10.60 -11.42
CA GLU A 40 -19.72 -11.50 -11.66
C GLU A 40 -20.30 -11.33 -13.07
N SER A 41 -20.38 -10.09 -13.58
CA SER A 41 -20.84 -9.84 -14.96
C SER A 41 -19.90 -10.40 -16.04
N MET A 42 -18.64 -10.67 -15.68
CA MET A 42 -17.66 -11.34 -16.55
C MET A 42 -17.76 -12.87 -16.50
N GLY A 43 -18.67 -13.44 -15.71
CA GLY A 43 -18.94 -14.86 -15.63
C GLY A 43 -18.24 -15.59 -14.47
N LEU A 44 -17.60 -14.87 -13.55
CA LEU A 44 -17.07 -15.46 -12.31
C LEU A 44 -18.22 -15.79 -11.36
N THR A 45 -18.11 -16.92 -10.65
CA THR A 45 -19.01 -17.18 -9.54
C THR A 45 -18.75 -16.18 -8.40
N PHE A 46 -19.77 -15.87 -7.59
CA PHE A 46 -19.63 -14.99 -6.42
C PHE A 46 -18.42 -15.36 -5.55
N ARG A 47 -18.20 -16.67 -5.32
CA ARG A 47 -17.10 -17.15 -4.47
C ARG A 47 -15.72 -16.85 -5.08
N GLU A 48 -15.57 -16.99 -6.39
CA GLU A 48 -14.32 -16.67 -7.09
C GLU A 48 -14.08 -15.16 -7.11
N ALA A 49 -15.10 -14.36 -7.45
CA ALA A 49 -15.04 -12.91 -7.43
C ALA A 49 -14.68 -12.38 -6.03
N PHE A 50 -15.31 -12.94 -4.99
CA PHE A 50 -15.02 -12.61 -3.59
C PHE A 50 -13.59 -12.93 -3.17
N LEU A 51 -13.05 -14.08 -3.60
CA LEU A 51 -11.66 -14.42 -3.33
C LEU A 51 -10.69 -13.46 -4.02
N VAL A 52 -10.94 -13.11 -5.28
CA VAL A 52 -10.10 -12.16 -6.03
C VAL A 52 -10.08 -10.79 -5.35
N VAL A 53 -11.26 -10.25 -5.01
CA VAL A 53 -11.38 -8.96 -4.32
C VAL A 53 -10.74 -9.03 -2.93
N GLY A 54 -11.04 -10.09 -2.16
CA GLY A 54 -10.51 -10.25 -0.81
C GLY A 54 -8.98 -10.36 -0.74
N VAL A 55 -8.35 -11.10 -1.66
CA VAL A 55 -6.88 -11.17 -1.74
C VAL A 55 -6.28 -9.82 -2.12
N THR A 56 -6.92 -9.12 -3.06
CA THR A 56 -6.47 -7.79 -3.53
C THR A 56 -6.57 -6.75 -2.42
N GLU A 57 -7.68 -6.70 -1.69
CA GLU A 57 -7.88 -5.78 -0.57
C GLU A 57 -6.95 -6.08 0.60
N PHE A 58 -6.76 -7.37 0.93
CA PHE A 58 -5.83 -7.78 1.98
C PHE A 58 -4.39 -7.34 1.68
N SER A 59 -3.93 -7.57 0.44
CA SER A 59 -2.59 -7.15 0.04
C SER A 59 -2.44 -5.63 -0.02
N ALA A 60 -3.47 -4.90 -0.47
CA ALA A 60 -3.49 -3.43 -0.39
C ALA A 60 -3.40 -2.94 1.06
N ALA A 61 -4.11 -3.57 2.00
CA ALA A 61 -4.05 -3.23 3.43
C ALA A 61 -2.65 -3.46 4.03
N VAL A 62 -1.98 -4.56 3.66
CA VAL A 62 -0.60 -4.84 4.10
C VAL A 62 0.38 -3.79 3.57
N VAL A 63 0.26 -3.42 2.29
CA VAL A 63 1.10 -2.38 1.66
C VAL A 63 0.88 -1.03 2.35
N VAL A 64 -0.38 -0.63 2.55
CA VAL A 64 -0.74 0.61 3.25
C VAL A 64 -0.21 0.61 4.68
N GLY A 65 -0.41 -0.47 5.44
CA GLY A 65 0.07 -0.59 6.82
C GLY A 65 1.60 -0.50 6.90
N THR A 66 2.30 -1.17 5.99
CA THR A 66 3.78 -1.11 5.92
C THR A 66 4.28 0.26 5.51
N ALA A 67 3.63 0.90 4.53
CA ALA A 67 3.95 2.25 4.10
C ALA A 67 3.71 3.28 5.21
N ALA A 68 2.58 3.20 5.92
CA ALA A 68 2.25 4.06 7.04
C ALA A 68 3.23 3.85 8.22
N TYR A 69 3.57 2.60 8.54
CA TYR A 69 4.58 2.29 9.55
C TYR A 69 5.95 2.85 9.16
N HIS A 70 6.34 2.67 7.90
CA HIS A 70 7.59 3.23 7.38
C HIS A 70 7.58 4.76 7.41
N LEU A 71 6.44 5.42 7.16
CA LEU A 71 6.32 6.89 7.28
C LEU A 71 6.47 7.37 8.74
N TYR A 72 5.82 6.68 9.68
CA TYR A 72 5.77 7.09 11.09
C TYR A 72 7.03 6.74 11.89
N SER A 73 7.75 5.67 11.50
CA SER A 73 8.97 5.23 12.18
C SER A 73 10.22 6.01 11.75
N ILE A 74 10.13 6.89 10.75
CA ILE A 74 11.18 7.87 10.46
C ILE A 74 11.07 8.94 11.56
N PRO A 75 12.10 9.12 12.42
CA PRO A 75 12.05 10.18 13.42
C PRO A 75 11.87 11.54 12.71
N GLU A 76 10.86 12.29 13.13
CA GLU A 76 10.77 13.72 12.83
C GLU A 76 11.98 14.39 13.49
N GLU A 77 12.77 15.13 12.71
CA GLU A 77 13.88 15.94 13.22
C GLU A 77 13.42 16.96 14.28
#